data_AF-A0A382Z718-F1
#
_entry.id   AF-A0A382Z718-F1
#
_cell.length_a   1.000
_cell.length_b   1.000
_cell.length_c   1.000
_cell.angle_alpha   90.00
_cell.angle_beta   90.00
_cell.angle_gamma   90.00
#
_symmetry.space_group_name_H-M   'P 1'
#
loop_
_entity.id
_entity.type
_entity.pdbx_description
1 polymer ?
#
loop_
_entity_poly.entity_id
_entity_poly.type
_entity_poly.pdbx_seq_one_letter_code
_entity_poly.pdbx_strand_id
1 'polypeptide(L)' 'MFILGLTGSIGMGKSETSKMFCRLGVPVFDADAAVHELLKKGGRAVRSVETAFPGVTKNGAICRRALGAR' A
#
# COMPACT_ATOMS: atom_id res chain seq x y z
N MET A 1 -11.94 -20.37 -3.71
CA MET A 1 -10.79 -19.66 -3.12
C MET A 1 -11.26 -18.92 -1.88
N PHE A 2 -10.61 -19.10 -0.73
CA PHE A 2 -10.96 -18.44 0.53
C PHE A 2 -10.03 -17.23 0.74
N ILE A 3 -10.59 -16.08 1.12
CA ILE A 3 -9.83 -14.84 1.35
C ILE A 3 -9.93 -14.49 2.84
N LEU A 4 -8.78 -14.45 3.51
CA LEU A 4 -8.66 -14.08 4.91
C LEU A 4 -8.03 -12.68 5.03
N GLY A 5 -8.71 -11.76 5.70
CA GLY A 5 -8.18 -10.43 6.02
C GLY A 5 -7.38 -10.45 7.33
N LEU A 6 -6.07 -10.18 7.25
CA LEU A 6 -5.23 -9.97 8.43
C LEU A 6 -5.15 -8.47 8.77
N THR A 7 -5.70 -8.09 9.93
CA THR A 7 -5.75 -6.69 10.39
C THR A 7 -5.34 -6.57 11.86
N GLY A 8 -5.25 -5.34 12.36
CA GLY A 8 -4.77 -4.98 13.70
C GLY A 8 -4.11 -3.60 13.72
N SER A 9 -3.95 -3.03 14.91
CA SER A 9 -3.32 -1.71 15.10
C SER A 9 -1.80 -1.73 14.82
N ILE A 10 -1.18 -0.55 14.83
CA ILE A 10 0.28 -0.40 14.76
C ILE A 10 0.93 -1.17 15.93
N GLY A 11 1.99 -1.92 15.66
CA GLY A 11 2.71 -2.70 16.67
C GLY A 11 2.08 -4.05 17.06
N MET A 12 0.91 -4.42 16.52
CA MET A 12 0.19 -5.65 16.88
C MET A 12 0.71 -6.94 16.23
N GLY A 13 1.93 -6.93 15.68
CA GLY A 13 2.54 -8.13 15.08
C GLY A 13 1.99 -8.59 13.73
N LYS A 14 1.13 -7.81 13.04
CA LYS A 14 0.57 -8.17 11.71
C LYS A 14 1.62 -8.66 10.72
N SER A 15 2.73 -7.94 10.58
CA SER A 15 3.81 -8.30 9.67
C SER A 15 4.55 -9.56 10.07
N GLU A 16 4.50 -9.94 11.36
CA GLU A 16 5.08 -11.20 11.81
C GLU A 16 4.11 -12.36 11.57
N THR A 17 2.82 -12.17 11.87
CA THR A 17 1.76 -13.13 11.55
C THR A 17 1.70 -13.41 10.04
N SER A 18 1.86 -12.39 9.19
CA SER A 18 1.90 -12.58 7.73
C SER A 18 3.09 -13.44 7.28
N LYS A 19 4.29 -13.24 7.87
CA LYS A 19 5.45 -14.11 7.61
C LYS A 19 5.22 -15.54 8.09
N MET A 20 4.51 -15.73 9.21
CA MET A 20 4.13 -17.07 9.67
C MET A 20 3.24 -17.78 8.64
N PHE A 21 2.25 -17.09 8.07
CA PHE A 21 1.44 -17.64 6.97
C PHE A 21 2.31 -18.04 5.77
N CYS A 22 3.22 -17.17 5.33
CA CYS A 22 4.16 -17.49 4.25
C CYS A 22 5.02 -18.73 4.56
N ARG A 23 5.53 -18.86 5.79
CA ARG A 23 6.32 -20.03 6.23
C ARG A 23 5.52 -21.33 6.23
N LEU A 24 4.21 -21.26 6.38
CA LEU A 24 3.28 -22.39 6.29
C LEU A 24 2.79 -22.64 4.85
N GLY A 25 3.35 -21.93 3.85
CA GLY A 25 2.97 -22.08 2.44
C GLY A 25 1.65 -21.38 2.07
N VAL A 26 1.11 -20.52 2.93
CA VAL A 26 -0.08 -19.73 2.64
C VAL A 26 0.34 -18.46 1.88
N PRO A 27 -0.16 -18.22 0.65
CA PRO A 27 0.13 -17.00 -0.08
C PRO A 27 -0.39 -15.77 0.67
N VAL A 28 0.45 -14.74 0.77
CA VAL A 28 0.11 -13.47 1.43
C VAL A 28 0.15 -12.34 0.41
N PHE A 29 -0.91 -11.53 0.42
CA PHE A 29 -0.95 -10.24 -0.25
C PHE A 29 -0.76 -9.13 0.79
N ASP A 30 0.28 -8.32 0.63
CA ASP A 30 0.53 -7.15 1.47
C ASP A 30 -0.08 -5.89 0.82
N ALA A 31 -1.13 -5.36 1.45
CA ALA A 31 -1.83 -4.19 0.96
C ALA A 31 -0.98 -2.91 1.02
N ASP A 32 -0.14 -2.75 2.04
CA ASP A 32 0.72 -1.57 2.18
C ASP A 32 1.78 -1.54 1.08
N ALA A 33 2.37 -2.69 0.77
CA ALA A 33 3.32 -2.85 -0.33
C ALA A 33 2.64 -2.59 -1.69
N ALA A 34 1.45 -3.15 -1.92
CA ALA A 34 0.71 -2.94 -3.16
C ALA A 34 0.35 -1.46 -3.38
N VAL A 35 -0.13 -0.76 -2.34
CA VAL A 35 -0.40 0.68 -2.41
C VAL A 35 0.88 1.46 -2.66
N HIS A 36 2.00 1.06 -2.05
CA HIS A 36 3.29 1.71 -2.31
C HIS A 36 3.69 1.62 -3.79
N GLU A 37 3.58 0.45 -4.42
CA GLU A 37 3.86 0.27 -5.86
C GLU A 37 2.91 1.08 -6.75
N LEU A 38 1.62 1.13 -6.40
CA LEU A 38 0.63 1.90 -7.18
C LEU A 38 0.91 3.40 -7.21
N LEU A 39 1.56 3.92 -6.16
CA LEU A 39 1.86 5.34 -5.97
C LEU A 39 3.29 5.73 -6.40
N LYS A 40 4.15 4.75 -6.71
CA LYS A 40 5.51 4.98 -7.23
C LYS A 40 5.50 5.63 -8.61
N LYS A 41 6.68 6.03 -9.08
CA LYS A 41 6.85 6.64 -10.40
C LYS A 41 6.30 5.72 -11.50
N GLY A 42 5.36 6.23 -12.30
CA GLY A 42 4.70 5.44 -13.35
C GLY A 42 3.67 4.42 -12.83
N GLY A 43 3.39 4.45 -11.52
CA GLY A 43 2.36 3.61 -10.90
C GLY A 43 0.97 3.96 -11.40
N ARG A 44 0.10 2.94 -11.51
CA ARG A 44 -1.23 3.09 -12.12
C ARG A 44 -2.14 4.07 -11.38
N ALA A 45 -1.89 4.31 -10.09
CA ALA A 45 -2.71 5.24 -9.30
C ALA A 45 -2.23 6.69 -9.43
N VAL A 46 -1.00 6.96 -9.90
CA VAL A 46 -0.43 8.31 -9.91
C VAL A 46 -1.33 9.31 -10.65
N ARG A 47 -1.74 8.98 -11.89
CA ARG A 47 -2.58 9.88 -12.70
C ARG A 47 -3.93 10.15 -12.04
N SER A 48 -4.58 9.12 -11.53
CA SER A 48 -5.91 9.26 -10.90
C SER A 48 -5.84 10.07 -9.61
N VAL A 49 -4.82 9.82 -8.79
CA VAL A 49 -4.60 10.56 -7.53
C VAL A 49 -4.27 12.03 -7.81
N GLU A 50 -3.40 12.32 -8.79
CA GLU A 50 -3.09 13.70 -9.20
C GLU A 50 -4.32 14.43 -9.75
N THR A 51 -5.20 13.72 -10.46
CA THR A 51 -6.43 14.30 -10.99
C THR A 51 -7.41 14.67 -9.87
N ALA A 52 -7.54 13.80 -8.86
CA ALA A 52 -8.41 14.04 -7.71
C ALA A 52 -7.83 15.07 -6.73
N PHE A 53 -6.51 15.09 -6.57
CA PHE A 53 -5.76 15.96 -5.66
C PHE A 53 -4.62 16.66 -6.42
N PRO A 54 -4.91 17.76 -7.14
CA PRO A 54 -3.89 18.43 -7.94
C PRO A 54 -2.69 18.89 -7.11
N GLY A 55 -1.48 18.74 -7.64
CA GLY A 55 -0.22 19.19 -7.04
C GLY A 55 0.37 18.25 -5.98
N VAL A 56 -0.09 17.00 -5.87
CA VAL A 56 0.45 16.02 -4.90
C VAL A 56 1.53 15.11 -5.51
N THR A 57 1.76 15.19 -6.83
CA THR A 57 2.82 14.44 -7.53
C THR A 57 4.14 15.19 -7.53
N LYS A 58 5.25 14.49 -7.24
CA LYS A 58 6.62 14.99 -7.35
C LYS A 58 7.48 13.96 -8.09
N ASN A 59 8.21 14.39 -9.12
CA ASN A 59 9.06 13.53 -9.96
C ASN A 59 8.32 12.31 -10.55
N GLY A 60 7.03 12.47 -10.84
CA GLY A 60 6.19 11.43 -11.42
C GLY A 60 5.68 10.38 -10.43
N ALA A 61 5.90 10.55 -9.13
CA ALA A 61 5.37 9.71 -8.05
C ALA A 61 4.53 10.54 -7.07
N ILE A 62 3.64 9.90 -6.32
CA ILE A 62 2.83 10.60 -5.32
C ILE A 62 3.68 10.97 -4.10
N CYS A 63 3.69 12.25 -3.75
CA CYS A 63 4.26 12.75 -2.51
C CYS A 63 3.25 12.53 -1.37
N ARG A 64 3.48 11.48 -0.56
CA ARG A 64 2.59 11.12 0.57
C ARG A 64 2.37 12.27 1.54
N ARG A 65 3.38 13.10 1.80
CA ARG A 65 3.25 14.28 2.68
C ARG A 65 2.34 15.35 2.07
N ALA A 66 2.42 15.58 0.76
CA ALA A 66 1.55 16.54 0.09
C ALA A 66 0.11 16.03 0.06
N LEU A 67 -0.10 14.74 -0.23
CA LEU A 67 -1.42 14.12 -0.22
C LEU A 67 -2.04 14.08 1.19
N GLY A 68 -1.27 13.74 2.22
CA GLY A 68 -1.76 13.70 3.61
C GLY A 68 -2.03 15.09 4.22
N ALA A 69 -1.66 16.17 3.54
CA ALA A 69 -1.97 17.54 3.92
C ALA A 69 -3.17 18.13 3.14
N ARG A 70 -3.78 17.35 2.23
CA ARG A 70 -5.01 17.72 1.50
C ARG A 70 -6.26 17.40 2.30
#